data_AF-K5WE95-F1
#
_entry.id   AF-K5WE95-F1
#
_cell.length_a   1.000
_cell.length_b   1.000
_cell.length_c   1.000
_cell.angle_alpha   90.00
_cell.angle_beta   90.00
_cell.angle_gamma   90.00
#
_symmetry.space_group_name_H-M   'P 1'
#
loop_
_entity.id
_entity.type
_entity.pdbx_description
1 polymer ?
#
loop_
_entity_poly.entity_id
_entity_poly.type
_entity_poly.pdbx_seq_one_letter_code
_entity_poly.pdbx_strand_id
1 'polypeptide(L)'
;HNFPIVPSVDTLSFYTVYMCHHIRPSSVDSYLSGICNQLEPLYPEVRTLRRHHLVTRTLAGCKRMFSTPANRKAALEPHHLLTLLQHFPPDSHNNRLFRALALSGFFALHRLGELVWPDDSDLRSWRKVISRVSVTLTSDSYGYTLPSHKADRLFAGSSILISDTFAPDGIAPSTVFRDYLSSRDGLFPLQPALWLTEDGQVPTRSWFISRLHRAIPDQNISGHSLRAGGATFFASIGWPDDRIQ
;
A
#
# COMPACT_ATOMS: atom_id res chain seq x y z
N HIS A 1 4.54 -18.44 -35.73
CA HIS A 1 5.75 -18.94 -35.05
C HIS A 1 5.75 -20.47 -34.75
N ASN A 2 4.76 -21.28 -35.15
CA ASN A 2 4.78 -22.77 -35.01
C ASN A 2 5.32 -23.33 -33.68
N PHE A 3 5.12 -22.62 -32.57
CA PHE A 3 5.54 -23.11 -31.26
C PHE A 3 4.61 -24.23 -30.79
N PRO A 4 5.15 -25.23 -30.06
CA PRO A 4 4.32 -26.25 -29.44
C PRO A 4 3.36 -25.62 -28.43
N ILE A 5 2.13 -26.15 -28.36
CA ILE A 5 1.11 -25.71 -27.40
C ILE A 5 1.52 -26.06 -25.96
N VAL A 6 2.26 -27.16 -25.81
CA VAL A 6 2.78 -27.62 -24.52
C VAL A 6 3.94 -26.71 -24.10
N PRO A 7 3.90 -26.13 -22.87
CA PRO A 7 5.01 -25.36 -22.35
C PRO A 7 6.30 -26.20 -22.31
N SER A 8 7.41 -25.60 -22.71
CA SER A 8 8.73 -26.21 -22.67
C SER A 8 9.72 -25.22 -22.07
N VAL A 9 10.91 -25.73 -21.73
CA VAL A 9 12.02 -24.88 -21.27
C VAL A 9 12.31 -23.78 -22.31
N ASP A 10 12.33 -24.15 -23.59
CA ASP A 10 12.64 -23.23 -24.69
C ASP A 10 11.55 -22.18 -24.88
N THR A 11 10.26 -22.55 -24.83
CA THR A 11 9.18 -21.57 -25.01
C THR A 11 9.16 -20.55 -23.87
N LEU A 12 9.42 -20.97 -22.63
CA LEU A 12 9.57 -20.05 -21.49
C LEU A 12 10.82 -19.16 -21.61
N SER A 13 11.93 -19.71 -22.11
CA SER A 13 13.17 -18.95 -22.35
C SER A 13 12.99 -17.90 -23.45
N PHE A 14 12.38 -18.28 -24.59
CA PHE A 14 12.10 -17.35 -25.69
C PHE A 14 11.11 -16.26 -25.28
N TYR A 15 10.04 -16.62 -24.55
CA TYR A 15 9.14 -15.64 -23.96
C TYR A 15 9.90 -14.65 -23.06
N THR A 16 10.84 -15.15 -22.24
CA THR A 16 11.64 -14.30 -21.35
C THR A 16 12.44 -13.28 -22.14
N VAL A 17 13.21 -13.72 -23.13
CA VAL A 17 14.04 -12.83 -23.97
C VAL A 17 13.16 -11.81 -24.67
N TYR A 18 12.13 -12.28 -25.38
CA TYR A 18 11.22 -11.43 -26.13
C TYR A 18 10.59 -10.35 -25.25
N MET A 19 10.00 -10.74 -24.12
CA MET A 19 9.34 -9.79 -23.23
C MET A 19 10.33 -8.84 -22.55
N CYS A 20 11.56 -9.26 -22.24
CA CYS A 20 12.56 -8.39 -21.63
C CYS A 20 13.01 -7.25 -22.56
N HIS A 21 12.80 -7.36 -23.89
CA HIS A 21 12.99 -6.25 -24.81
C HIS A 21 11.86 -5.21 -24.73
N HIS A 22 10.69 -5.59 -24.24
CA HIS A 22 9.49 -4.75 -24.21
C HIS A 22 9.14 -4.22 -22.82
N ILE A 23 9.45 -4.98 -21.77
CA ILE A 23 9.16 -4.63 -20.37
C ILE A 23 10.31 -5.01 -19.45
N ARG A 24 10.28 -4.49 -18.21
CA ARG A 24 11.33 -4.75 -17.22
C ARG A 24 11.48 -6.25 -16.91
N PRO A 25 12.70 -6.79 -16.82
CA PRO A 25 12.93 -8.19 -16.47
C PRO A 25 12.30 -8.64 -15.15
N SER A 26 12.13 -7.74 -14.17
CA SER A 26 11.41 -8.02 -12.92
C SER A 26 9.91 -8.25 -13.14
N SER A 27 9.30 -7.54 -14.09
CA SER A 27 7.93 -7.75 -14.50
C SER A 27 7.78 -9.08 -15.25
N VAL A 28 8.74 -9.42 -16.13
CA VAL A 28 8.76 -10.71 -16.84
C VAL A 28 8.84 -11.89 -15.86
N ASP A 29 9.68 -11.82 -14.83
CA ASP A 29 9.75 -12.83 -13.76
C ASP A 29 8.41 -13.03 -13.03
N SER A 30 7.74 -11.91 -12.76
CA SER A 30 6.40 -11.91 -12.14
C SER A 30 5.36 -12.54 -13.07
N TYR A 31 5.41 -12.22 -14.36
CA TYR A 31 4.52 -12.80 -15.36
C TYR A 31 4.77 -14.29 -15.56
N LEU A 32 6.03 -14.74 -15.60
CA LEU A 32 6.36 -16.17 -15.63
C LEU A 32 5.77 -16.90 -14.43
N SER A 33 5.82 -16.29 -13.24
CA SER A 33 5.17 -16.84 -12.04
C SER A 33 3.65 -16.98 -12.24
N GLY A 34 3.00 -15.94 -12.78
CA GLY A 34 1.57 -15.93 -13.07
C GLY A 34 1.16 -16.95 -14.13
N ILE A 35 1.89 -17.01 -15.24
CA ILE A 35 1.71 -18.00 -16.32
C ILE A 35 1.83 -19.41 -15.76
N CYS A 36 2.88 -19.70 -14.99
CA CYS A 36 3.05 -21.02 -14.36
C CYS A 36 1.88 -21.35 -13.42
N ASN A 37 1.44 -20.39 -12.62
CA ASN A 37 0.32 -20.61 -11.69
C ASN A 37 -1.00 -20.90 -12.42
N GLN A 38 -1.24 -20.26 -13.58
CA GLN A 38 -2.44 -20.53 -14.39
C GLN A 38 -2.35 -21.84 -15.17
N LEU A 39 -1.15 -22.23 -15.61
CA LEU A 39 -0.93 -23.42 -16.42
C LEU A 39 -0.75 -24.70 -15.60
N GLU A 40 -0.36 -24.61 -14.33
CA GLU A 40 -0.09 -25.77 -13.45
C GLU A 40 -1.22 -26.80 -13.38
N PRO A 41 -2.52 -26.43 -13.38
CA PRO A 41 -3.60 -27.42 -13.41
C PRO A 41 -3.64 -28.27 -14.69
N LEU A 42 -3.14 -27.74 -15.82
CA LEU A 42 -3.12 -28.41 -17.13
C LEU A 42 -1.76 -29.04 -17.43
N TYR A 43 -0.69 -28.44 -16.91
CA TYR A 43 0.70 -28.82 -17.12
C TYR A 43 1.45 -28.81 -15.78
N PRO A 44 1.36 -29.91 -14.99
CA PRO A 44 1.93 -29.95 -13.64
C PRO A 44 3.44 -29.65 -13.59
N GLU A 45 4.18 -30.00 -14.65
CA GLU A 45 5.63 -29.79 -14.75
C GLU A 45 6.03 -28.34 -15.06
N VAL A 46 5.09 -27.42 -15.32
CA VAL A 46 5.41 -26.05 -15.75
C VAL A 46 6.27 -25.29 -14.73
N ARG A 47 6.11 -25.58 -13.44
CA ARG A 47 6.97 -25.01 -12.38
C ARG A 47 8.39 -25.56 -12.43
N THR A 48 8.54 -26.85 -12.72
CA THR A 48 9.84 -27.49 -12.93
C THR A 48 10.54 -26.86 -14.14
N LEU A 49 9.81 -26.70 -15.25
CA LEU A 49 10.30 -26.06 -16.48
C LEU A 49 10.75 -24.61 -16.23
N ARG A 50 9.98 -23.82 -15.47
CA ARG A 50 10.39 -22.46 -15.08
C ARG A 50 11.68 -22.43 -14.27
N ARG A 51 11.88 -23.40 -13.38
CA ARG A 51 13.07 -23.52 -12.53
C ARG A 51 14.28 -24.09 -13.28
N HIS A 52 14.09 -24.57 -14.50
CA HIS A 52 15.17 -25.09 -15.32
C HIS A 52 16.30 -24.06 -15.50
N HIS A 53 17.54 -24.53 -15.52
CA HIS A 53 18.72 -23.67 -15.54
C HIS A 53 18.75 -22.74 -16.77
N LEU A 54 18.19 -23.17 -17.90
CA LEU A 54 18.09 -22.34 -19.10
C LEU A 54 17.23 -21.10 -18.84
N VAL A 55 16.00 -21.29 -18.35
CA VAL A 55 15.05 -20.18 -18.08
C VAL A 55 15.62 -19.23 -17.03
N THR A 56 16.16 -19.78 -15.93
CA THR A 56 16.71 -18.97 -14.83
C THR A 56 17.95 -18.18 -15.25
N ARG A 57 18.86 -18.78 -16.04
CA ARG A 57 20.04 -18.07 -16.58
C ARG A 57 19.65 -17.05 -17.65
N THR A 58 18.71 -17.36 -18.53
CA THR A 58 18.16 -16.40 -19.50
C THR A 58 17.59 -15.19 -18.80
N LEU A 59 16.77 -15.40 -17.77
CA LEU A 59 16.22 -14.31 -16.96
C LEU A 59 17.30 -13.52 -16.23
N ALA A 60 18.32 -14.18 -15.69
CA ALA A 60 19.46 -13.52 -15.06
C ALA A 60 20.27 -12.66 -16.06
N GLY A 61 20.49 -13.18 -17.28
CA GLY A 61 21.11 -12.44 -18.38
C GLY A 61 20.28 -11.22 -18.77
N CYS A 62 18.98 -11.39 -18.95
CA CYS A 62 18.07 -10.28 -19.24
C CYS A 62 18.05 -9.25 -18.12
N LYS A 63 18.08 -9.67 -16.84
CA LYS A 63 18.21 -8.76 -15.69
C LYS A 63 19.52 -7.97 -15.76
N ARG A 64 20.64 -8.56 -16.18
CA ARG A 64 21.91 -7.82 -16.34
C ARG A 64 21.88 -6.83 -17.50
N MET A 65 21.23 -7.19 -18.62
CA MET A 65 21.23 -6.38 -19.84
C MET A 65 20.18 -5.26 -19.83
N PHE A 66 18.99 -5.52 -19.28
CA PHE A 66 17.80 -4.66 -19.43
C PHE A 66 17.24 -4.13 -18.11
N SER A 67 17.83 -4.46 -16.95
CA SER A 67 17.36 -3.85 -15.70
C SER A 67 17.77 -2.39 -15.63
N THR A 68 16.78 -1.53 -15.44
CA THR A 68 17.01 -0.15 -15.02
C THR A 68 17.08 -0.08 -13.49
N PRO A 69 17.80 0.90 -12.92
CA PRO A 69 17.72 1.18 -11.49
C PRO A 69 16.27 1.27 -11.02
N ALA A 70 15.99 0.74 -9.83
CA ALA A 70 14.65 0.82 -9.25
C ALA A 70 14.32 2.30 -8.98
N ASN A 71 13.36 2.87 -9.71
CA ASN A 71 12.81 4.17 -9.40
C ASN A 71 11.91 4.03 -8.16
N ARG A 72 12.50 4.18 -6.97
CA ARG A 72 11.78 4.18 -5.70
C ARG A 72 11.12 5.55 -5.52
N LYS A 73 9.83 5.54 -5.21
CA LYS A 73 9.11 6.76 -4.83
C LYS A 73 9.78 7.35 -3.59
N ALA A 74 9.91 8.68 -3.56
CA ALA A 74 10.51 9.40 -2.46
C ALA A 74 9.72 9.13 -1.17
N ALA A 75 10.42 8.96 -0.06
CA ALA A 75 9.81 8.81 1.25
C ALA A 75 9.20 10.15 1.68
N LEU A 76 8.03 10.13 2.33
CA LEU A 76 7.54 11.34 2.98
C LEU A 76 8.41 11.66 4.19
N GLU A 77 8.64 12.93 4.41
CA GLU A 77 9.38 13.42 5.58
C GLU A 77 8.43 14.14 6.55
N PRO A 78 8.78 14.29 7.83
CA PRO A 78 7.96 15.04 8.79
C PRO A 78 7.52 16.42 8.31
N HIS A 79 8.39 17.17 7.62
CA HIS A 79 8.06 18.49 7.11
C HIS A 79 6.93 18.45 6.06
N HIS A 80 6.86 17.39 5.25
CA HIS A 80 5.77 17.18 4.31
C HIS A 80 4.43 17.00 5.03
N LEU A 81 4.41 16.31 6.18
CA LEU A 81 3.18 16.15 6.97
C LEU A 81 2.67 17.50 7.47
N LEU A 82 3.56 18.38 7.95
CA LEU A 82 3.20 19.75 8.33
C LEU A 82 2.61 20.51 7.13
N THR A 83 3.23 20.42 5.95
CA THR A 83 2.68 21.01 4.72
C THR A 83 1.27 20.50 4.40
N LEU A 84 1.01 19.19 4.56
CA LEU A 84 -0.33 18.62 4.36
C LEU A 84 -1.34 19.19 5.36
N LEU A 85 -0.97 19.27 6.64
CA LEU A 85 -1.86 19.77 7.70
C LEU A 85 -2.16 21.27 7.56
N GLN A 86 -1.21 22.05 7.03
CA GLN A 86 -1.38 23.47 6.74
C GLN A 86 -2.24 23.70 5.49
N HIS A 87 -2.00 22.93 4.41
CA HIS A 87 -2.74 23.06 3.17
C HIS A 87 -4.19 22.58 3.30
N PHE A 88 -4.46 21.60 4.17
CA PHE A 88 -5.80 21.10 4.46
C PHE A 88 -6.17 21.38 5.92
N PRO A 89 -6.70 22.59 6.24
CA PRO A 89 -7.17 22.92 7.58
C PRO A 89 -8.39 22.05 7.97
N PRO A 90 -8.68 21.84 9.27
CA PRO A 90 -9.81 21.03 9.74
C PRO A 90 -11.18 21.73 9.64
N ASP A 91 -11.41 22.49 8.58
CA ASP A 91 -12.64 23.24 8.34
C ASP A 91 -13.78 22.35 7.82
N SER A 92 -13.46 21.35 6.99
CA SER A 92 -14.40 20.42 6.37
C SER A 92 -14.20 18.98 6.82
N HIS A 93 -15.25 18.17 6.72
CA HIS A 93 -15.19 16.75 7.05
C HIS A 93 -14.14 16.02 6.19
N ASN A 94 -14.14 16.28 4.88
CA ASN A 94 -13.17 15.69 3.95
C ASN A 94 -11.72 16.11 4.25
N ASN A 95 -11.47 17.32 4.75
CA ASN A 95 -10.13 17.71 5.18
C ASN A 95 -9.74 16.99 6.48
N ARG A 96 -10.64 16.89 7.47
CA ARG A 96 -10.39 16.09 8.69
C ARG A 96 -10.06 14.64 8.33
N LEU A 97 -10.82 14.04 7.42
CA LEU A 97 -10.57 12.69 6.90
C LEU A 97 -9.17 12.58 6.25
N PHE A 98 -8.83 13.50 5.36
CA PHE A 98 -7.54 13.48 4.67
C PHE A 98 -6.37 13.58 5.66
N ARG A 99 -6.45 14.50 6.63
CA ARG A 99 -5.45 14.67 7.68
C ARG A 99 -5.29 13.40 8.51
N ALA A 100 -6.40 12.81 8.95
CA ALA A 100 -6.39 11.57 9.72
C ALA A 100 -5.76 10.42 8.91
N LEU A 101 -6.16 10.23 7.65
CA LEU A 101 -5.58 9.22 6.76
C LEU A 101 -4.07 9.42 6.52
N ALA A 102 -3.62 10.66 6.34
CA ALA A 102 -2.21 10.96 6.11
C ALA A 102 -1.36 10.61 7.33
N LEU A 103 -1.79 11.02 8.54
CA LEU A 103 -1.06 10.72 9.76
C LEU A 103 -1.15 9.24 10.12
N SER A 104 -2.32 8.61 10.03
CA SER A 104 -2.45 7.18 10.28
C SER A 104 -1.62 6.36 9.27
N GLY A 105 -1.63 6.76 8.00
CA GLY A 105 -0.84 6.10 6.97
C GLY A 105 0.67 6.17 7.21
N PHE A 106 1.14 7.32 7.71
CA PHE A 106 2.54 7.53 8.03
C PHE A 106 2.96 6.78 9.31
N PHE A 107 2.28 7.03 10.44
CA PHE A 107 2.69 6.52 11.75
C PHE A 107 2.38 5.04 11.98
N ALA A 108 1.40 4.46 11.28
CA ALA A 108 1.15 3.02 11.32
C ALA A 108 1.73 2.25 10.12
N LEU A 109 2.57 2.90 9.31
CA LEU A 109 3.27 2.26 8.17
C LEU A 109 2.33 1.62 7.15
N HIS A 110 1.10 2.14 7.01
CA HIS A 110 0.12 1.52 6.14
C HIS A 110 0.51 1.62 4.68
N ARG A 111 0.21 0.55 3.93
CA ARG A 111 0.03 0.72 2.50
C ARG A 111 -1.26 1.50 2.30
N LEU A 112 -1.27 2.49 1.40
CA LEU A 112 -2.49 3.28 1.16
C LEU A 112 -3.72 2.40 0.88
N GLY A 113 -3.56 1.30 0.13
CA GLY A 113 -4.65 0.37 -0.18
C GLY A 113 -5.21 -0.42 1.01
N GLU A 114 -4.63 -0.31 2.21
CA GLU A 114 -5.16 -0.84 3.46
C GLU A 114 -6.18 0.13 4.10
N LEU A 115 -6.13 1.42 3.75
CA LEU A 115 -6.95 2.48 4.34
C LEU A 115 -8.12 2.91 3.44
N VAL A 116 -7.97 2.78 2.12
CA VAL A 116 -8.88 3.35 1.12
C VAL A 116 -9.31 2.29 0.10
N TRP A 117 -10.40 2.55 -0.63
CA TRP A 117 -10.83 1.69 -1.72
C TRP A 117 -9.86 1.72 -2.92
N PRO A 118 -9.67 0.59 -3.62
CA PRO A 118 -9.17 0.63 -4.97
C PRO A 118 -10.14 1.41 -5.87
N ASP A 119 -9.58 2.09 -6.86
CA ASP A 119 -10.38 2.84 -7.83
C ASP A 119 -11.29 1.91 -8.64
N ASP A 120 -10.80 0.72 -8.98
CA ASP A 120 -11.57 -0.37 -9.57
C ASP A 120 -12.62 -0.91 -8.58
N SER A 121 -13.90 -0.86 -8.96
CA SER A 121 -15.02 -1.32 -8.15
C SER A 121 -15.02 -2.82 -7.93
N ASP A 122 -14.52 -3.61 -8.90
CA ASP A 122 -14.59 -5.07 -8.86
C ASP A 122 -13.61 -5.66 -7.83
N LEU A 123 -12.61 -4.87 -7.46
CA LEU A 123 -11.61 -5.23 -6.45
C LEU A 123 -12.02 -4.83 -5.02
N ARG A 124 -13.16 -4.15 -4.84
CA ARG A 124 -13.65 -3.67 -3.54
C ARG A 124 -14.28 -4.82 -2.76
N SER A 125 -13.98 -4.90 -1.46
CA SER A 125 -14.48 -5.94 -0.57
C SER A 125 -14.63 -5.41 0.85
N TRP A 126 -15.87 -5.40 1.37
CA TRP A 126 -16.17 -4.88 2.72
C TRP A 126 -15.39 -5.57 3.83
N ARG A 127 -14.91 -6.80 3.58
CA ARG A 127 -14.03 -7.56 4.48
C ARG A 127 -12.66 -6.89 4.69
N LYS A 128 -12.27 -5.95 3.82
CA LYS A 128 -11.01 -5.20 3.91
C LYS A 128 -11.18 -3.81 4.52
N VAL A 129 -12.41 -3.41 4.84
CA VAL A 129 -12.70 -2.08 5.40
C VAL A 129 -12.50 -2.10 6.90
N ILE A 130 -11.71 -1.16 7.42
CA ILE A 130 -11.50 -1.01 8.86
C ILE A 130 -12.81 -0.63 9.53
N SER A 131 -13.18 -1.39 10.56
CA SER A 131 -14.42 -1.18 11.31
C SER A 131 -14.28 -0.03 12.31
N ARG A 132 -15.24 0.89 12.32
CA ARG A 132 -15.38 1.94 13.33
C ARG A 132 -15.48 1.37 14.75
N VAL A 133 -16.11 0.22 14.92
CA VAL A 133 -16.30 -0.42 16.23
C VAL A 133 -14.98 -0.91 16.83
N SER A 134 -13.97 -1.17 15.99
CA SER A 134 -12.65 -1.61 16.46
C SER A 134 -11.78 -0.48 17.04
N VAL A 135 -12.23 0.78 16.92
CA VAL A 135 -11.43 1.93 17.33
C VAL A 135 -11.35 2.02 18.85
N THR A 136 -10.13 2.16 19.35
CA THR A 136 -9.82 2.47 20.74
C THR A 136 -9.16 3.84 20.84
N LEU A 137 -9.48 4.58 21.90
CA LEU A 137 -8.93 5.91 22.15
C LEU A 137 -8.35 5.96 23.57
N THR A 138 -7.16 6.53 23.72
CA THR A 138 -6.61 7.00 25.00
C THR A 138 -6.39 8.50 24.94
N SER A 139 -5.87 9.10 26.02
CA SER A 139 -5.54 10.53 26.09
C SER A 139 -4.48 11.00 25.10
N ASP A 140 -3.61 10.10 24.65
CA ASP A 140 -2.38 10.36 23.88
C ASP A 140 -2.18 9.39 22.70
N SER A 141 -3.13 8.48 22.47
CA SER A 141 -3.04 7.49 21.41
C SER A 141 -4.42 7.08 20.89
N TYR A 142 -4.42 6.43 19.74
CA TYR A 142 -5.59 5.76 19.18
C TYR A 142 -5.17 4.49 18.48
N GLY A 143 -6.11 3.56 18.37
CA GLY A 143 -5.88 2.30 17.68
C GLY A 143 -7.11 1.80 16.96
N TYR A 144 -6.92 0.82 16.10
CA TYR A 144 -7.98 0.10 15.39
C TYR A 144 -7.47 -1.25 14.89
N THR A 145 -8.38 -2.15 14.54
CA THR A 145 -8.03 -3.44 13.97
C THR A 145 -8.03 -3.36 12.44
N LEU A 146 -6.87 -3.62 11.82
CA LEU A 146 -6.77 -3.81 10.39
C LEU A 146 -7.33 -5.18 10.00
N PRO A 147 -8.31 -5.25 9.08
CA PRO A 147 -8.82 -6.52 8.59
C PRO A 147 -7.72 -7.30 7.84
N SER A 148 -7.73 -8.62 7.98
CA SER A 148 -6.70 -9.56 7.52
C SER A 148 -5.98 -9.16 6.20
N HIS A 149 -4.64 -9.19 6.21
CA HIS A 149 -3.81 -9.01 5.01
C HIS A 149 -3.34 -10.37 4.46
N LYS A 150 -2.74 -10.41 3.26
CA LYS A 150 -2.29 -11.63 2.53
C LYS A 150 -1.38 -12.59 3.33
N ALA A 151 -0.79 -12.14 4.44
CA ALA A 151 0.06 -12.95 5.31
C ALA A 151 -0.66 -13.52 6.55
N ASP A 152 -1.91 -13.11 6.79
CA ASP A 152 -2.72 -13.55 7.91
C ASP A 152 -3.49 -14.83 7.55
N ARG A 153 -2.86 -15.98 7.82
CA ARG A 153 -3.47 -17.30 7.60
C ARG A 153 -4.67 -17.58 8.53
N LEU A 154 -4.79 -16.86 9.64
CA LEU A 154 -5.77 -17.11 10.69
C LEU A 154 -6.91 -16.08 10.73
N PHE A 155 -6.87 -15.07 9.86
CA PHE A 155 -7.84 -13.96 9.81
C PHE A 155 -7.99 -13.21 11.15
N ALA A 156 -6.96 -13.22 12.00
CA ALA A 156 -6.99 -12.56 13.30
C ALA A 156 -6.95 -11.03 13.17
N GLY A 157 -6.54 -10.51 12.02
CA GLY A 157 -6.30 -9.08 11.81
C GLY A 157 -5.03 -8.61 12.52
N SER A 158 -4.76 -7.30 12.46
CA SER A 158 -3.64 -6.69 13.15
C SER A 158 -4.12 -5.49 13.95
N SER A 159 -3.83 -5.46 15.25
CA SER A 159 -4.12 -4.31 16.09
C SER A 159 -3.09 -3.23 15.85
N ILE A 160 -3.56 -2.08 15.37
CA ILE A 160 -2.75 -0.89 15.13
C ILE A 160 -2.90 0.02 16.35
N LEU A 161 -1.79 0.57 16.83
CA LEU A 161 -1.74 1.58 17.88
C LEU A 161 -0.81 2.71 17.44
N ILE A 162 -1.33 3.93 17.41
CA ILE A 162 -0.60 5.14 17.04
C ILE A 162 -0.58 6.05 18.25
N SER A 163 0.62 6.36 18.74
CA SER A 163 0.86 7.22 19.90
C SER A 163 1.47 8.55 19.47
N ASP A 164 1.14 9.61 20.21
CA ASP A 164 1.75 10.93 20.04
C ASP A 164 3.18 11.00 20.60
N THR A 165 3.63 10.00 21.36
CA THR A 165 4.94 9.98 22.07
C THR A 165 6.14 10.33 21.19
N PHE A 166 6.13 9.88 19.92
CA PHE A 166 7.21 10.09 18.97
C PHE A 166 6.80 10.99 17.82
N ALA A 167 5.66 11.66 17.91
CA ALA A 167 5.25 12.59 16.87
C ALA A 167 6.18 13.82 16.88
N PRO A 168 6.62 14.31 15.71
CA PRO A 168 7.36 15.56 15.61
C PRO A 168 6.56 16.75 16.17
N ASP A 169 7.28 17.78 16.64
CA ASP A 169 6.66 19.01 17.13
C ASP A 169 5.68 19.61 16.11
N GLY A 170 4.49 20.01 16.59
CA GLY A 170 3.43 20.54 15.75
C GLY A 170 2.54 19.49 15.08
N ILE A 171 2.82 18.20 15.27
CA ILE A 171 1.98 17.09 14.80
C ILE A 171 1.43 16.34 16.02
N ALA A 172 0.09 16.32 16.15
CA ALA A 172 -0.61 15.55 17.18
C ALA A 172 -1.56 14.55 16.51
N PRO A 173 -1.09 13.33 16.17
CA PRO A 173 -1.90 12.32 15.49
C PRO A 173 -3.22 12.02 16.20
N SER A 174 -3.21 11.87 17.52
CA SER A 174 -4.41 11.54 18.30
C SER A 174 -5.45 12.66 18.23
N THR A 175 -5.05 13.92 18.34
CA THR A 175 -5.94 15.09 18.21
C THR A 175 -6.58 15.15 16.82
N VAL A 176 -5.77 15.04 15.77
CA VAL A 176 -6.26 15.05 14.38
C VAL A 176 -7.23 13.90 14.11
N PHE A 177 -6.94 12.72 14.65
CA PHE A 177 -7.82 11.56 14.51
C PHE A 177 -9.15 11.76 15.27
N ARG A 178 -9.12 12.31 16.49
CA ARG A 178 -10.34 12.61 17.26
C ARG A 178 -11.21 13.66 16.58
N ASP A 179 -10.63 14.70 16.00
CA ASP A 179 -11.37 15.71 15.24
C ASP A 179 -12.14 15.07 14.08
N TYR A 180 -11.47 14.17 13.35
CA TYR A 180 -12.12 13.38 12.30
C TYR A 180 -13.22 12.48 12.87
N LEU A 181 -12.92 11.72 13.92
CA LEU A 181 -13.84 10.74 14.49
C LEU A 181 -15.12 11.40 15.01
N SER A 182 -15.00 12.53 15.70
CA SER A 182 -16.13 13.34 16.16
C SER A 182 -17.00 13.80 14.99
N SER A 183 -16.38 14.35 13.94
CA SER A 183 -17.10 14.76 12.73
C SER A 183 -17.77 13.57 12.01
N ARG A 184 -17.09 12.41 11.95
CA ARG A 184 -17.57 11.19 11.31
C ARG A 184 -18.75 10.58 12.06
N ASP A 185 -18.69 10.51 13.38
CA ASP A 185 -19.76 9.94 14.20
C ASP A 185 -20.99 10.84 14.26
N GLY A 186 -20.80 12.16 14.16
CA GLY A 186 -21.90 13.12 14.01
C GLY A 186 -22.64 12.99 12.67
N LEU A 187 -21.92 12.75 11.57
CA LEU A 187 -22.51 12.62 10.23
C LEU A 187 -23.05 11.21 9.95
N PHE A 188 -22.37 10.17 10.42
CA PHE A 188 -22.61 8.77 10.05
C PHE A 188 -22.67 7.82 11.25
N PRO A 189 -23.55 8.07 12.23
CA PRO A 189 -23.57 7.30 13.49
C PRO A 189 -23.78 5.80 13.30
N LEU A 190 -24.48 5.38 12.24
CA LEU A 190 -24.83 3.99 11.97
C LEU A 190 -23.97 3.31 10.91
N GLN A 191 -23.03 4.03 10.28
CA GLN A 191 -22.14 3.41 9.29
C GLN A 191 -21.07 2.56 10.01
N PRO A 192 -20.70 1.37 9.51
CA PRO A 192 -19.66 0.56 10.15
C PRO A 192 -18.23 0.93 9.69
N ALA A 193 -18.06 1.59 8.55
CA ALA A 193 -16.73 1.96 8.04
C ALA A 193 -16.08 3.05 8.90
N LEU A 194 -14.80 2.89 9.23
CA LEU A 194 -14.03 3.90 9.92
C LEU A 194 -13.81 5.14 9.04
N TRP A 195 -13.32 4.94 7.82
CA TRP A 195 -12.96 5.99 6.87
C TRP A 195 -14.12 6.29 5.93
N LEU A 196 -14.70 7.49 6.05
CA LEU A 196 -15.86 7.93 5.27
C LEU A 196 -15.62 9.36 4.80
N THR A 197 -15.94 9.61 3.53
CA THR A 197 -16.07 10.95 2.96
C THR A 197 -17.35 11.62 3.42
N GLU A 198 -17.52 12.89 3.11
CA GLU A 198 -18.74 13.65 3.41
C GLU A 198 -20.00 13.10 2.72
N ASP A 199 -19.81 12.28 1.67
CA ASP A 199 -20.89 11.56 0.98
C ASP A 199 -21.19 10.18 1.61
N GLY A 200 -20.53 9.82 2.71
CA GLY A 200 -20.70 8.55 3.39
C GLY A 200 -20.08 7.36 2.66
N GLN A 201 -19.13 7.61 1.75
CA GLN A 201 -18.41 6.57 1.02
C GLN A 201 -17.00 6.39 1.57
N VAL A 202 -16.47 5.17 1.51
CA VAL A 202 -15.05 4.96 1.79
C VAL A 202 -14.23 5.67 0.71
N PRO A 203 -13.24 6.52 1.06
CA PRO A 203 -12.45 7.25 0.07
C PRO A 203 -11.71 6.28 -0.85
N THR A 204 -11.45 6.70 -2.09
CA THR A 204 -10.67 5.90 -3.04
C THR A 204 -9.19 6.29 -3.03
N ARG A 205 -8.36 5.46 -3.65
CA ARG A 205 -6.95 5.77 -3.88
C ARG A 205 -6.80 7.08 -4.67
N SER A 206 -7.54 7.27 -5.76
CA SER A 206 -7.50 8.51 -6.54
C SER A 206 -7.92 9.72 -5.71
N TRP A 207 -8.92 9.58 -4.83
CA TRP A 207 -9.34 10.65 -3.93
C TRP A 207 -8.17 11.11 -3.04
N PHE A 208 -7.45 10.17 -2.42
CA PHE A 208 -6.32 10.51 -1.55
C PHE A 208 -5.15 11.10 -2.34
N ILE A 209 -4.76 10.46 -3.45
CA ILE A 209 -3.60 10.89 -4.26
C ILE A 209 -3.83 12.28 -4.85
N SER A 210 -5.04 12.59 -5.32
CA SER A 210 -5.36 13.91 -5.87
C SER A 210 -5.17 15.02 -4.83
N ARG A 211 -5.52 14.77 -3.56
CA ARG A 211 -5.31 15.70 -2.45
C ARG A 211 -3.83 15.81 -2.05
N LEU A 212 -3.13 14.68 -1.99
CA LEU A 212 -1.69 14.65 -1.72
C LEU A 212 -0.91 15.52 -2.73
N HIS A 213 -1.20 15.38 -4.02
CA HIS A 213 -0.52 16.13 -5.08
C HIS A 213 -0.91 17.60 -5.17
N ARG A 214 -2.06 18.01 -4.63
CA ARG A 214 -2.43 19.43 -4.50
C ARG A 214 -1.53 20.17 -3.51
N ALA A 215 -1.18 19.51 -2.41
CA ALA A 215 -0.31 20.08 -1.38
C ALA A 215 1.18 19.88 -1.68
N ILE A 216 1.54 18.74 -2.28
CA ILE A 216 2.92 18.40 -2.61
C ILE A 216 2.99 17.99 -4.10
N PRO A 217 3.31 18.94 -5.01
CA PRO A 217 3.34 18.69 -6.45
C PRO A 217 4.62 17.97 -6.89
N ASP A 218 5.02 16.91 -6.18
CA ASP A 218 6.13 16.04 -6.56
C ASP A 218 5.60 14.68 -7.05
N GLN A 219 5.88 14.37 -8.32
CA GLN A 219 5.50 13.11 -8.94
C GLN A 219 6.21 11.90 -8.33
N ASN A 220 7.30 12.10 -7.59
CA ASN A 220 8.00 11.06 -6.85
C ASN A 220 7.31 10.70 -5.53
N ILE A 221 6.35 11.50 -5.07
CA ILE A 221 5.55 11.22 -3.89
C ILE A 221 4.23 10.54 -4.30
N SER A 222 3.85 9.47 -3.60
CA SER A 222 2.62 8.71 -3.87
C SER A 222 2.13 8.01 -2.60
N GLY A 223 1.09 7.19 -2.70
CA GLY A 223 0.59 6.40 -1.57
C GLY A 223 1.62 5.44 -0.95
N HIS A 224 2.66 5.03 -1.70
CA HIS A 224 3.77 4.24 -1.15
C HIS A 224 4.72 5.08 -0.28
N SER A 225 4.73 6.40 -0.46
CA SER A 225 5.60 7.32 0.26
C SER A 225 5.22 7.46 1.74
N LEU A 226 3.96 7.16 2.10
CA LEU A 226 3.51 7.12 3.49
C LEU A 226 4.27 6.05 4.29
N ARG A 227 4.19 4.78 3.85
CA ARG A 227 4.90 3.67 4.49
C ARG A 227 6.41 3.86 4.47
N ALA A 228 6.97 4.25 3.32
CA ALA A 228 8.41 4.48 3.21
C ALA A 228 8.88 5.61 4.14
N GLY A 229 8.13 6.71 4.21
CA GLY A 229 8.39 7.85 5.09
C GLY A 229 8.35 7.48 6.55
N GLY A 230 7.27 6.83 6.98
CA GLY A 230 7.15 6.36 8.37
C GLY A 230 8.28 5.40 8.74
N ALA A 231 8.63 4.45 7.86
CA ALA A 231 9.69 3.48 8.14
C ALA A 231 11.05 4.16 8.32
N THR A 232 11.39 5.12 7.44
CA THR A 232 12.59 5.94 7.58
C THR A 232 12.57 6.79 8.85
N PHE A 233 11.42 7.37 9.20
CA PHE A 233 11.25 8.14 10.43
C PHE A 233 11.49 7.29 11.68
N PHE A 234 10.82 6.15 11.82
CA PHE A 234 10.99 5.26 12.98
C PHE A 234 12.43 4.71 13.07
N ALA A 235 13.05 4.37 11.95
CA ALA A 235 14.45 3.97 11.92
C ALA A 235 15.37 5.11 12.43
N SER A 236 15.09 6.36 12.05
CA SER A 236 15.91 7.52 12.47
C SER A 236 15.84 7.80 13.97
N ILE A 237 14.74 7.43 14.63
CA ILE A 237 14.57 7.56 16.08
C ILE A 237 14.91 6.27 16.85
N GLY A 238 15.50 5.28 16.19
CA GLY A 238 16.06 4.08 16.82
C GLY A 238 15.04 3.00 17.18
N TRP A 239 13.88 2.95 16.53
CA TRP A 239 12.96 1.82 16.69
C TRP A 239 13.58 0.53 16.12
N PRO A 240 13.38 -0.62 16.78
CA PRO A 240 13.93 -1.88 16.32
C PRO A 240 13.21 -2.38 15.05
N ASP A 241 13.97 -3.01 14.16
CA ASP A 241 13.52 -3.43 12.82
C ASP A 241 12.30 -4.37 12.85
N ASP A 242 12.12 -5.15 13.92
CA ASP A 242 10.99 -6.06 14.11
C ASP A 242 9.65 -5.32 14.24
N ARG A 243 9.68 -4.02 14.58
CA ARG A 243 8.50 -3.15 14.66
C ARG A 243 8.27 -2.28 13.41
N ILE A 244 9.17 -2.32 12.43
CA ILE A 244 9.14 -1.47 11.21
C ILE A 244 8.69 -2.26 9.95
N GLN A 245 8.47 -3.57 10.04
CA GLN A 245 8.30 -4.44 8.87
C GLN A 245 6.97 -4.41 8.11
#